data_AF-A0A3C1CJV8-F1
#
_entry.id   AF-A0A3C1CJV8-F1
#
_cell.length_a   1.000
_cell.length_b   1.000
_cell.length_c   1.000
_cell.angle_alpha   90.00
_cell.angle_beta   90.00
_cell.angle_gamma   90.00
#
_symmetry.space_group_name_H-M   'P 1'
#
loop_
_entity.id
_entity.type
_entity.pdbx_description
1 polymer ?
#
loop_
_entity_poly.entity_id
_entity_poly.type
_entity_poly.pdbx_seq_one_letter_code
_entity_poly.pdbx_strand_id
1 'polypeptide(L)'
;MTRSVVAEGVRSDAGEVVELVVAYAKQETLGPLKGVGRFLLFGVLGSSFLAVGLAILLLGLLRALQTETGTTFAGKLTWVPYLATGGAAAVVAALAVWRVARGPARRQGPR
;
A
#
# COMPACT_ATOMS: atom_id res chain seq x y z
N MET A 1 -58.62 -4.46 -21.52
CA MET A 1 -57.76 -3.31 -21.15
C MET A 1 -57.19 -3.41 -19.73
N THR A 2 -57.89 -3.95 -18.75
CA THR A 2 -57.41 -4.05 -17.35
C THR A 2 -56.19 -4.96 -17.13
N ARG A 3 -55.97 -5.98 -17.96
CA ARG A 3 -54.82 -6.90 -17.83
C ARG A 3 -53.49 -6.32 -18.31
N SER A 4 -53.49 -5.38 -19.27
CA SER A 4 -52.25 -4.76 -19.76
C SER A 4 -51.70 -3.74 -18.76
N VAL A 5 -52.57 -2.98 -18.09
CA VAL A 5 -52.19 -1.99 -17.07
C VAL A 5 -51.53 -2.64 -15.86
N VAL A 6 -52.02 -3.81 -15.43
CA VAL A 6 -51.41 -4.57 -14.32
C VAL A 6 -50.02 -5.11 -14.71
N ALA A 7 -49.86 -5.60 -15.94
CA ALA A 7 -48.57 -6.10 -16.41
C ALA A 7 -47.53 -4.97 -16.59
N GLU A 8 -47.95 -3.79 -17.03
CA GLU A 8 -47.13 -2.58 -17.06
C GLU A 8 -46.72 -2.12 -15.65
N GLY A 9 -47.67 -2.07 -14.71
CA GLY A 9 -47.39 -1.70 -13.32
C GLY A 9 -46.40 -2.64 -12.64
N VAL A 10 -46.57 -3.96 -12.79
CA VAL A 10 -45.63 -4.96 -12.24
C VAL A 10 -44.24 -4.86 -12.86
N ARG A 11 -44.13 -4.53 -14.15
CA ARG A 11 -42.84 -4.32 -14.82
C ARG A 11 -42.18 -3.02 -14.38
N SER A 12 -42.96 -1.98 -14.11
CA SER A 12 -42.48 -0.70 -13.56
C SER A 12 -41.95 -0.87 -12.13
N ASP A 13 -42.73 -1.51 -11.26
CA ASP A 13 -42.32 -1.83 -9.87
C ASP A 13 -41.04 -2.67 -9.84
N ALA A 14 -40.93 -3.68 -10.70
CA ALA A 14 -39.72 -4.50 -10.78
C ALA A 14 -38.49 -3.68 -11.19
N GLY A 15 -38.65 -2.70 -12.09
CA GLY A 15 -37.58 -1.77 -12.47
C GLY A 15 -37.16 -0.86 -11.31
N GLU A 16 -38.14 -0.34 -10.57
CA GLU A 16 -37.90 0.55 -9.42
C GLU A 16 -37.17 -0.17 -8.28
N VAL A 17 -37.53 -1.42 -7.97
CA VAL A 17 -36.83 -2.24 -6.98
C VAL A 17 -35.38 -2.51 -7.39
N VAL A 18 -35.14 -2.82 -8.67
CA VAL A 18 -33.78 -3.02 -9.19
C VAL A 18 -32.97 -1.73 -9.10
N GLU A 19 -33.56 -0.59 -9.42
CA GLU A 19 -32.90 0.72 -9.32
C GLU A 19 -32.50 1.05 -7.88
N LEU A 20 -33.39 0.79 -6.91
CA LEU A 20 -33.10 0.97 -5.49
C LEU A 20 -31.96 0.07 -5.01
N VAL A 21 -31.91 -1.19 -5.43
CA VAL A 21 -30.82 -2.13 -5.09
C VAL A 21 -29.49 -1.65 -5.69
N VAL A 22 -29.50 -1.20 -6.94
CA VAL A 22 -28.30 -0.66 -7.61
C VAL A 22 -27.83 0.63 -6.93
N ALA A 23 -28.76 1.52 -6.58
CA ALA A 23 -28.46 2.76 -5.87
C ALA A 23 -27.84 2.46 -4.49
N TYR A 24 -28.43 1.52 -3.74
CA TYR A 24 -27.91 1.09 -2.44
C TYR A 24 -26.50 0.47 -2.57
N ALA A 25 -26.30 -0.44 -3.52
CA ALA A 25 -24.99 -1.04 -3.76
C ALA A 25 -23.93 0.01 -4.10
N LYS A 26 -24.27 1.03 -4.90
CA LYS A 26 -23.38 2.17 -5.17
C LYS A 26 -23.12 2.99 -3.91
N GLN A 27 -24.13 3.24 -3.09
CA GLN A 27 -23.99 4.06 -1.88
C GLN A 27 -23.09 3.38 -0.83
N GLU A 28 -23.30 2.08 -0.63
CA GLU A 28 -22.55 1.26 0.30
C GLU A 28 -21.10 1.01 -0.17
N THR A 29 -20.83 1.07 -1.49
CA THR A 29 -19.48 0.87 -2.05
C THR A 29 -18.69 2.15 -2.23
N LEU A 30 -19.32 3.27 -2.58
CA LEU A 30 -18.64 4.54 -2.82
C LEU A 30 -18.17 5.24 -1.53
N GLY A 31 -18.91 5.04 -0.42
CA GLY A 31 -18.51 5.54 0.91
C GLY A 31 -17.13 5.03 1.34
N PRO A 32 -16.91 3.70 1.37
CA PRO A 32 -15.61 3.10 1.68
C PRO A 32 -14.50 3.50 0.70
N LEU A 33 -14.81 3.56 -0.61
CA LEU A 33 -13.81 3.82 -1.65
C LEU A 33 -13.15 5.21 -1.52
N LYS A 34 -13.93 6.22 -1.12
CA LYS A 34 -13.44 7.58 -0.91
C LYS A 34 -12.39 7.66 0.22
N GLY A 35 -12.51 6.80 1.22
CA GLY A 35 -11.52 6.68 2.31
C GLY A 35 -10.23 6.01 1.86
N VAL A 36 -10.33 4.97 1.03
CA VAL A 36 -9.18 4.23 0.48
C VAL A 36 -8.30 5.14 -0.39
N GLY A 37 -8.90 6.01 -1.20
CA GLY A 37 -8.14 6.92 -2.08
C GLY A 37 -7.16 7.82 -1.32
N ARG A 38 -7.59 8.41 -0.19
CA ARG A 38 -6.72 9.26 0.63
C ARG A 38 -5.60 8.46 1.30
N PHE A 39 -5.94 7.28 1.83
CA PHE A 39 -4.97 6.39 2.46
C PHE A 39 -3.89 5.93 1.47
N LEU A 40 -4.30 5.52 0.27
CA LEU A 40 -3.37 5.13 -0.80
C LEU A 40 -2.49 6.30 -1.23
N LEU A 41 -3.06 7.50 -1.38
CA LEU A 41 -2.30 8.69 -1.75
C LEU A 41 -1.18 8.98 -0.74
N PHE A 42 -1.50 9.01 0.55
CA PHE A 42 -0.49 9.21 1.60
C PHE A 42 0.47 8.02 1.73
N GLY A 43 -0.01 6.80 1.48
CA GLY A 43 0.83 5.60 1.43
C GLY A 43 1.88 5.69 0.33
N VAL A 44 1.49 6.07 -0.88
CA VAL A 44 2.41 6.24 -2.02
C VAL A 44 3.39 7.38 -1.73
N LEU A 45 2.91 8.57 -1.38
CA LEU A 45 3.78 9.72 -1.08
C LEU A 45 4.79 9.41 0.04
N GLY A 46 4.31 8.82 1.14
CA GLY A 46 5.17 8.44 2.26
C GLY A 46 6.18 7.36 1.88
N SER A 47 5.76 6.33 1.13
CA SER A 47 6.65 5.27 0.68
C SER A 47 7.73 5.78 -0.28
N SER A 48 7.41 6.73 -1.16
CA SER A 48 8.36 7.36 -2.06
C SER A 48 9.43 8.14 -1.28
N PHE A 49 9.01 8.93 -0.29
CA PHE A 49 9.94 9.67 0.55
C PHE A 49 10.84 8.73 1.36
N LEU A 50 10.28 7.65 1.92
CA LEU A 50 11.06 6.62 2.61
C LEU A 50 12.05 5.91 1.68
N ALA A 51 11.64 5.58 0.46
CA ALA A 51 12.51 4.94 -0.52
C ALA A 51 13.70 5.83 -0.87
N VAL A 52 13.45 7.12 -1.14
CA VAL A 52 14.51 8.10 -1.42
C VAL A 52 15.43 8.29 -0.20
N GLY A 53 14.86 8.47 0.99
CA GLY A 53 15.64 8.63 2.22
C GLY A 53 16.52 7.41 2.51
N LEU A 54 15.98 6.20 2.33
CA LEU A 54 16.73 4.96 2.50
C LEU A 54 17.85 4.83 1.46
N ALA A 55 17.61 5.21 0.20
CA ALA A 55 18.64 5.20 -0.83
C ALA A 55 19.80 6.13 -0.46
N ILE A 56 19.51 7.35 0.00
CA ILE A 56 20.53 8.31 0.45
C ILE A 56 21.29 7.76 1.67
N LEU A 57 20.60 7.15 2.64
CA LEU A 57 21.24 6.52 3.80
C LEU A 57 22.16 5.37 3.41
N LEU A 58 21.76 4.51 2.47
CA LEU A 58 22.59 3.41 1.98
C LEU A 58 23.82 3.92 1.22
N LEU A 59 23.67 4.97 0.41
CA LEU A 59 24.79 5.65 -0.23
C LEU A 59 25.74 6.28 0.80
N GLY A 60 25.18 6.92 1.84
CA GLY A 60 25.94 7.47 2.96
C GLY A 60 26.71 6.40 3.72
N LEU A 61 26.08 5.26 4.01
CA LEU A 61 26.72 4.11 4.65
C LEU A 61 27.86 3.55 3.79
N LEU A 62 27.62 3.34 2.49
CA LEU A 62 28.66 2.88 1.58
C LEU A 62 29.84 3.86 1.54
N ARG A 63 29.55 5.16 1.48
CA ARG A 63 30.57 6.21 1.51
C ARG A 63 31.34 6.21 2.83
N ALA A 64 30.66 6.13 3.97
CA ALA A 64 31.32 6.05 5.27
C ALA A 64 32.23 4.81 5.36
N LEU A 65 31.75 3.65 4.92
CA LEU A 65 32.54 2.43 4.88
C LEU A 65 33.76 2.57 3.97
N GLN A 66 33.69 3.32 2.87
CA GLN A 66 34.81 3.51 1.95
C GLN A 66 35.79 4.62 2.40
N THR A 67 35.28 5.70 2.99
CA THR A 67 36.07 6.88 3.35
C THR A 67 36.72 6.73 4.73
N GLU A 68 35.97 6.26 5.73
CA GLU A 68 36.45 6.23 7.12
C GLU A 68 37.35 5.02 7.41
N THR A 69 37.21 3.93 6.65
CA THR A 69 38.08 2.74 6.84
C THR A 69 39.35 2.78 5.98
N GLY A 70 39.50 3.79 5.11
CA GLY A 70 40.72 4.05 4.34
C GLY A 70 41.21 2.84 3.54
N THR A 71 42.37 2.30 3.91
CA THR A 71 43.00 1.15 3.23
C THR A 71 42.54 -0.22 3.72
N THR A 72 41.69 -0.29 4.75
CA THR A 72 41.24 -1.55 5.36
C THR A 72 40.56 -2.47 4.33
N PHE A 73 39.83 -1.89 3.38
CA PHE A 73 39.19 -2.64 2.28
C PHE A 73 39.94 -2.53 0.94
N ALA A 74 41.21 -2.10 0.95
CA ALA A 74 42.00 -2.02 -0.28
C ALA A 74 42.44 -3.41 -0.78
N GLY A 75 42.82 -3.50 -2.06
CA GLY A 75 43.29 -4.74 -2.67
C GLY A 75 42.16 -5.74 -2.96
N LYS A 76 42.21 -6.92 -2.33
CA LYS A 76 41.24 -8.01 -2.60
C LYS A 76 39.90 -7.87 -1.88
N LEU A 77 39.76 -6.90 -0.97
CA LEU A 77 38.60 -6.71 -0.11
C LEU A 77 37.68 -5.56 -0.56
N THR A 78 37.88 -5.02 -1.76
CA THR A 78 37.10 -3.89 -2.29
C THR A 78 35.61 -4.18 -2.43
N TRP A 79 35.23 -5.45 -2.53
CA TRP A 79 33.84 -5.90 -2.61
C TRP A 79 33.10 -5.87 -1.26
N VAL A 80 33.82 -5.88 -0.13
CA VAL A 80 33.24 -6.00 1.22
C VAL A 80 32.28 -4.84 1.55
N PRO A 81 32.62 -3.57 1.30
CA PRO A 81 31.69 -2.46 1.52
C PRO A 81 30.37 -2.61 0.75
N TYR A 82 30.43 -3.11 -0.49
CA TYR A 82 29.25 -3.30 -1.33
C TYR A 82 28.37 -4.44 -0.81
N LEU A 83 28.97 -5.57 -0.39
CA LEU A 83 28.20 -6.66 0.23
C LEU A 83 27.61 -6.25 1.58
N ALA A 84 28.33 -5.47 2.39
CA ALA A 84 27.80 -4.96 3.65
C ALA A 84 26.60 -4.03 3.44
N THR A 85 26.72 -3.05 2.54
CA THR A 85 25.61 -2.15 2.22
C THR A 85 24.44 -2.89 1.56
N GLY A 86 24.72 -3.85 0.66
CA GLY A 86 23.69 -4.71 0.06
C GLY A 86 22.98 -5.58 1.11
N GLY A 87 23.72 -6.13 2.06
CA GLY A 87 23.17 -6.87 3.20
C GLY A 87 22.29 -5.99 4.09
N ALA A 88 22.71 -4.76 4.38
CA ALA A 88 21.89 -3.79 5.10
C ALA A 88 20.57 -3.49 4.37
N ALA A 89 20.63 -3.28 3.04
CA ALA A 89 19.45 -3.09 2.21
C ALA A 89 18.51 -4.31 2.26
N ALA A 90 19.05 -5.53 2.18
CA ALA A 90 18.28 -6.77 2.28
C ALA A 90 17.60 -6.93 3.64
N VAL A 91 18.28 -6.59 4.74
CA VAL A 91 17.69 -6.60 6.08
C VAL A 91 16.53 -5.63 6.18
N VAL A 92 16.70 -4.39 5.70
CA VAL A 92 15.61 -3.40 5.71
C VAL A 92 14.43 -3.87 4.86
N ALA A 93 14.69 -4.42 3.68
CA ALA A 93 13.63 -4.99 2.83
C ALA A 93 12.89 -6.15 3.52
N ALA A 94 13.62 -7.06 4.17
CA ALA A 94 13.03 -8.16 4.92
C ALA A 94 12.17 -7.66 6.09
N LEU A 95 12.64 -6.64 6.82
CA LEU A 95 11.86 -6.01 7.90
C LEU A 95 10.60 -5.31 7.36
N ALA A 96 10.69 -4.64 6.21
CA ALA A 96 9.54 -4.01 5.57
C ALA A 96 8.48 -5.05 5.18
N VAL A 97 8.90 -6.13 4.49
CA VAL A 97 8.02 -7.24 4.10
C VAL A 97 7.40 -7.89 5.32
N TRP A 98 8.20 -8.18 6.34
CA TRP A 98 7.74 -8.75 7.60
C TRP A 98 6.72 -7.87 8.30
N ARG A 99 6.94 -6.55 8.28
CA ARG A 99 6.05 -5.60 8.96
C ARG A 99 4.71 -5.44 8.24
N VAL A 100 4.71 -5.53 6.91
CA VAL A 100 3.50 -5.61 6.08
C VAL A 100 2.76 -6.92 6.34
N ALA A 101 3.48 -8.05 6.35
CA ALA A 101 2.91 -9.37 6.57
C ALA A 101 2.26 -9.56 7.95
N ARG A 102 2.74 -8.86 8.98
CA ARG A 102 2.17 -8.93 10.34
C ARG A 102 0.87 -8.15 10.53
N GLY A 103 0.52 -7.26 9.59
CA GLY A 103 -0.69 -6.42 9.66
C GLY A 103 -0.70 -5.44 10.85
N PRO A 104 -1.58 -4.42 10.84
CA PRO A 104 -1.90 -3.69 12.05
C PRO A 104 -2.63 -4.65 13.00
N ALA A 105 -2.10 -4.81 14.21
CA ALA A 105 -2.75 -5.60 15.26
C ALA A 105 -4.24 -5.24 15.33
N ARG A 106 -5.10 -6.26 15.28
CA ARG A 106 -6.56 -6.17 15.33
C ARG A 106 -6.97 -5.16 16.41
N ARG A 107 -7.39 -3.95 16.03
CA ARG A 107 -8.23 -3.12 16.89
C ARG A 107 -9.67 -3.64 16.76
N GLN A 108 -9.93 -4.74 17.47
CA GLN A 108 -11.26 -5.25 17.85
C GLN A 108 -11.38 -4.98 19.37
N GLY A 109 -12.46 -4.43 19.95
CA GLY A 109 -13.79 -4.12 19.45
C GLY A 109 -14.51 -3.09 20.37
N PRO A 110 -15.83 -3.22 20.61
CA PRO A 110 -16.83 -2.15 20.55
C PRO A 110 -17.00 -1.36 21.85
N ARG A 111 -17.40 -0.09 21.73
CA ARG A 111 -18.16 0.64 22.76
C ARG A 111 -19.51 1.01 22.20
#